data_AF-F1B9Q9-F1
#
_entry.id   AF-F1B9Q9-F1
#
_cell.length_a   1.000
_cell.length_b   1.000
_cell.length_c   1.000
_cell.angle_alpha   90.00
_cell.angle_beta   90.00
_cell.angle_gamma   90.00
#
_symmetry.space_group_name_H-M   'P 1'
#
loop_
_entity.id
_entity.type
_entity.pdbx_description
1 polymer ?
#
loop_
_entity_poly.entity_id
_entity_poly.type
_entity_poly.pdbx_seq_one_letter_code
_entity_poly.pdbx_strand_id
1 'polypeptide(L)'
;MKDAIHERLFALKLGARVAATLFLPFLTGPRDQLSYYEKRPLLTPDEPLGRFVRGVLREQKIEHKAAEVKEFLDAAMPAASRVYLGKAWLQLSVAAGEDGIGLAIFNSNQRIQDAFFAYLTSLGIDTEAARFSRALCQTLSPSAFGMLRAEFFADEPTRYSIFPGWLLDPFRGHGGFAESLRALPAAVRDTPLVRNAERLAAMQAPDLYPYGYGLSFTAGGDIELKLYTTRYDKQTSPLGEGSCLRRLIAAMGVPAAEMRRIQALHDRMWETCGTKAIQVSAAVSDRQVAPDRLALLYCGADLEVTKAAVREFGLVPEAAAVIDAFGARMKVDRAMYLGFGVSAAGLSKRMKLYDAAFFRDASTSVLTDDAAAPVASSSAPRAVEQAPRPFLASLRARRS
;
A
#
# COMPACT_ATOMS: atom_id res chain seq x y z
N MET A 1 16.08 -7.26 23.83
CA MET A 1 15.98 -5.91 24.44
C MET A 1 15.96 -4.79 23.39
N LYS A 2 16.82 -4.81 22.36
CA LYS A 2 16.84 -3.80 21.28
C LYS A 2 15.54 -3.75 20.46
N ASP A 3 14.96 -4.90 20.09
CA ASP A 3 13.72 -4.95 19.30
C ASP A 3 12.53 -4.30 20.01
N ALA A 4 12.41 -4.54 21.32
CA ALA A 4 11.36 -3.95 22.14
C ALA A 4 11.45 -2.42 22.21
N ILE A 5 12.66 -1.85 22.10
CA ILE A 5 12.86 -0.40 22.06
C ILE A 5 12.36 0.15 20.72
N HIS A 6 12.71 -0.47 19.60
CA HIS A 6 12.27 -0.03 18.28
C HIS A 6 10.75 -0.16 18.08
N GLU A 7 10.14 -1.24 18.60
CA GLU A 7 8.68 -1.43 18.57
C GLU A 7 7.96 -0.35 19.39
N ARG A 8 8.46 -0.01 20.59
CA ARG A 8 7.90 1.07 21.41
C ARG A 8 8.05 2.43 20.73
N LEU A 9 9.19 2.70 20.11
CA LEU A 9 9.43 3.93 19.34
C LEU A 9 8.52 4.01 18.12
N PHE A 10 8.29 2.92 17.40
CA PHE A 10 7.35 2.86 16.28
C PHE A 10 5.93 3.20 16.74
N ALA A 11 5.44 2.54 17.81
CA ALA A 11 4.11 2.81 18.37
C ALA A 11 3.98 4.27 18.85
N LEU A 12 5.03 4.81 19.47
CA LEU A 12 5.08 6.22 19.89
C LEU A 12 5.05 7.16 18.70
N LYS A 13 5.84 6.93 17.65
CA LYS A 13 5.86 7.76 16.42
C LYS A 13 4.51 7.73 15.71
N LEU A 14 3.89 6.55 15.60
CA LEU A 14 2.56 6.39 15.04
C LEU A 14 1.52 7.19 15.85
N GLY A 15 1.52 7.03 17.18
CA GLY A 15 0.63 7.78 18.07
C GLY A 15 0.86 9.30 18.01
N ALA A 16 2.13 9.73 17.99
CA ALA A 16 2.53 11.13 17.91
C ALA A 16 2.09 11.77 16.59
N ARG A 17 2.28 11.09 15.45
CA ARG A 17 1.82 11.57 14.14
C ARG A 17 0.30 11.75 14.09
N VAL A 18 -0.44 10.76 14.58
CA VAL A 18 -1.91 10.85 14.67
C VAL A 18 -2.33 12.00 15.58
N ALA A 19 -1.72 12.13 16.76
CA ALA A 19 -2.01 13.21 17.70
C ALA A 19 -1.67 14.59 17.13
N ALA A 20 -0.49 14.76 16.54
CA ALA A 20 -0.06 16.01 15.92
C ALA A 20 -1.03 16.48 14.84
N THR A 21 -1.48 15.56 13.98
CA THR A 21 -2.40 15.91 12.89
C THR A 21 -3.82 16.24 13.38
N LEU A 22 -4.27 15.62 14.48
CA LEU A 22 -5.60 15.87 15.04
C LEU A 22 -5.67 17.13 15.90
N PHE A 23 -4.62 17.42 16.68
CA PHE A 23 -4.66 18.46 17.71
C PHE A 23 -3.81 19.69 17.38
N LEU A 24 -2.87 19.58 16.45
CA LEU A 24 -1.96 20.66 16.07
C LEU A 24 -1.87 20.79 14.53
N PRO A 25 -3.01 20.92 13.80
CA PRO A 25 -3.03 20.89 12.34
C PRO A 25 -2.26 22.06 11.69
N PHE A 26 -1.98 23.13 12.45
CA PHE A 26 -1.18 24.27 12.02
C PHE A 26 0.34 24.03 12.08
N LEU A 27 0.78 23.00 12.82
CA LEU A 27 2.18 22.55 12.85
C LEU A 27 2.49 21.45 11.83
N THR A 28 1.45 20.86 11.24
CA THR A 28 1.57 19.84 10.20
C THR A 28 1.38 20.49 8.84
N GLY A 29 2.40 20.43 7.97
CA GLY A 29 2.30 20.95 6.61
C GLY A 29 1.38 20.09 5.74
N PRO A 30 1.13 20.48 4.47
CA PRO A 30 0.39 19.64 3.52
C PRO A 30 0.92 18.20 3.45
N ARG A 31 2.23 18.02 3.64
CA ARG A 31 2.94 16.72 3.62
C ARG A 31 2.57 15.77 4.75
N ASP A 32 2.11 16.32 5.87
CA ASP A 32 1.93 15.60 7.13
C ASP A 32 0.46 15.27 7.37
N GLN A 33 -0.40 15.56 6.39
CA GLN A 33 -1.82 15.26 6.48
C GLN A 33 -2.06 13.76 6.58
N LEU A 34 -2.99 13.40 7.47
CA LEU A 34 -3.51 12.05 7.53
C LEU A 34 -4.27 11.75 6.24
N SER A 35 -3.94 10.61 5.65
CA SER A 35 -4.68 10.00 4.54
C SER A 35 -6.10 9.62 5.01
N TYR A 36 -6.97 9.35 4.05
CA TYR A 36 -8.38 9.07 4.33
C TYR A 36 -8.59 7.95 5.36
N TYR A 37 -7.89 6.83 5.19
CA TYR A 37 -8.03 5.67 6.08
C TYR A 37 -7.54 5.92 7.50
N GLU A 38 -6.60 6.85 7.67
CA GLU A 38 -6.06 7.20 8.98
C GLU A 38 -7.07 8.02 9.80
N LYS A 39 -8.14 8.50 9.16
CA LYS A 39 -9.24 9.26 9.78
C LYS A 39 -10.49 8.40 10.03
N ARG A 40 -10.57 7.20 9.45
CA ARG A 40 -11.74 6.32 9.57
C ARG A 40 -11.43 5.08 10.43
N PRO A 41 -12.41 4.55 11.16
CA PRO A 41 -12.24 3.26 11.83
C PRO A 41 -12.02 2.17 10.77
N LEU A 42 -11.05 1.29 11.02
CA LEU A 42 -10.83 0.12 10.19
C LEU A 42 -11.97 -0.89 10.40
N LEU A 43 -12.30 -1.63 9.34
CA LEU A 43 -13.20 -2.76 9.43
C LEU A 43 -12.64 -3.76 10.46
N THR A 44 -13.51 -4.29 11.32
CA THR A 44 -13.18 -5.42 12.20
C THR A 44 -14.11 -6.57 11.85
N PRO A 45 -13.71 -7.50 10.97
CA PRO A 45 -14.57 -8.63 10.59
C PRO A 45 -14.87 -9.51 11.79
N ASP A 46 -16.09 -10.07 11.82
CA ASP A 46 -16.51 -11.05 12.83
C ASP A 46 -15.92 -12.44 12.54
N GLU A 47 -15.54 -12.69 11.29
CA GLU A 47 -14.91 -13.94 10.87
C GLU A 47 -13.38 -13.93 11.05
N PRO A 48 -12.75 -15.12 11.22
CA PRO A 48 -11.30 -15.24 11.26
C PRO A 48 -10.63 -14.81 9.95
N LEU A 49 -9.37 -14.36 10.04
CA LEU A 49 -8.56 -13.93 8.91
C LEU A 49 -8.58 -14.93 7.74
N GLY A 50 -8.37 -16.23 8.03
CA GLY A 50 -8.34 -17.25 6.99
C GLY A 50 -9.65 -17.40 6.23
N ARG A 51 -10.81 -17.26 6.90
CA ARG A 51 -12.13 -17.37 6.25
C ARG A 51 -12.39 -16.16 5.36
N PHE A 52 -12.07 -14.97 5.88
CA PHE A 52 -12.17 -13.73 5.13
C PHE A 52 -11.36 -13.79 3.83
N VAL A 53 -10.07 -14.16 3.92
CA VAL A 53 -9.17 -14.22 2.76
C VAL A 53 -9.62 -15.30 1.79
N ARG A 54 -10.09 -16.48 2.25
CA ARG A 54 -10.65 -17.50 1.36
C ARG A 54 -11.86 -17.02 0.58
N GLY A 55 -12.72 -16.21 1.21
CA GLY A 55 -13.83 -15.54 0.54
C GLY A 55 -13.36 -14.64 -0.60
N VAL A 56 -12.32 -13.84 -0.36
CA VAL A 56 -11.71 -12.98 -1.40
C VAL A 56 -11.11 -13.82 -2.53
N LEU A 57 -10.40 -14.91 -2.22
CA LEU A 57 -9.80 -15.79 -3.23
C LEU A 57 -10.86 -16.37 -4.17
N ARG A 58 -12.03 -16.74 -3.63
CA ARG A 58 -13.18 -17.21 -4.43
C ARG A 58 -13.76 -16.13 -5.32
N GLU A 59 -13.96 -14.93 -4.78
CA GLU A 59 -14.45 -13.78 -5.56
C GLU A 59 -13.48 -13.40 -6.69
N GLN A 60 -12.19 -13.66 -6.49
CA GLN A 60 -11.12 -13.43 -7.45
C GLN A 60 -10.74 -14.69 -8.24
N LYS A 61 -11.47 -15.81 -8.12
CA LYS A 61 -11.25 -17.06 -8.88
C LYS A 61 -9.80 -17.60 -8.81
N ILE A 62 -9.13 -17.37 -7.69
CA ILE A 62 -7.74 -17.80 -7.45
C ILE A 62 -7.63 -18.67 -6.20
N GLU A 63 -8.64 -19.49 -5.92
CA GLU A 63 -8.62 -20.42 -4.78
C GLU A 63 -7.44 -21.39 -4.83
N HIS A 64 -6.96 -21.72 -6.03
CA HIS A 64 -5.77 -22.56 -6.21
C HIS A 64 -4.50 -21.94 -5.59
N LYS A 65 -4.47 -20.62 -5.32
CA LYS A 65 -3.37 -19.93 -4.62
C LYS A 65 -3.46 -20.02 -3.09
N ALA A 66 -4.50 -20.66 -2.53
CA ALA A 66 -4.76 -20.64 -1.08
C ALA A 66 -3.59 -21.17 -0.23
N ALA A 67 -2.89 -22.22 -0.69
CA ALA A 67 -1.74 -22.77 0.03
C ALA A 67 -0.58 -21.76 0.10
N GLU A 68 -0.28 -21.09 -1.01
CA GLU A 68 0.78 -20.08 -1.11
C GLU A 68 0.46 -18.83 -0.28
N VAL A 69 -0.81 -18.41 -0.30
CA VAL A 69 -1.33 -17.32 0.55
C VAL A 69 -1.21 -17.67 2.02
N LYS A 70 -1.53 -18.91 2.40
CA LYS A 70 -1.40 -19.39 3.77
C LYS A 70 0.06 -19.36 4.22
N GLU A 71 0.96 -19.89 3.41
CA GLU A 71 2.40 -19.91 3.70
C GLU A 71 2.94 -18.49 3.95
N PHE A 72 2.59 -17.54 3.08
CA PHE A 72 2.96 -16.13 3.26
C PHE A 72 2.40 -15.55 4.57
N LEU A 73 1.10 -15.75 4.86
CA LEU A 73 0.48 -15.20 6.07
C LEU A 73 1.07 -15.83 7.34
N ASP A 74 1.37 -17.14 7.34
CA ASP A 74 2.00 -17.81 8.48
C ASP A 74 3.40 -17.25 8.77
N ALA A 75 4.18 -16.93 7.73
CA ALA A 75 5.48 -16.29 7.86
C ALA A 75 5.36 -14.82 8.31
N ALA A 76 4.37 -14.09 7.80
CA ALA A 76 4.21 -12.65 7.97
C ALA A 76 3.52 -12.26 9.30
N MET A 77 2.46 -12.96 9.70
CA MET A 77 1.62 -12.58 10.85
C MET A 77 2.37 -12.46 12.18
N PRO A 78 3.37 -13.30 12.53
CA PRO A 78 4.16 -13.13 13.74
C PRO A 78 4.93 -11.80 13.80
N ALA A 79 5.22 -11.20 12.64
CA ALA A 79 5.80 -9.86 12.55
C ALA A 79 4.75 -8.79 12.86
N ALA A 80 3.50 -8.95 12.41
CA ALA A 80 2.42 -7.98 12.60
C ALA A 80 1.81 -8.00 14.02
N SER A 81 1.51 -9.18 14.58
CA SER A 81 0.58 -9.33 15.70
C SER A 81 1.05 -8.76 17.05
N ARG A 82 2.36 -8.62 17.27
CA ARG A 82 2.91 -8.16 18.55
C ARG A 82 2.56 -6.71 18.89
N VAL A 83 2.46 -5.83 17.90
CA VAL A 83 2.13 -4.41 18.11
C VAL A 83 0.64 -4.22 18.42
N TYR A 84 -0.19 -5.16 17.97
CA TYR A 84 -1.65 -5.04 17.99
C TYR A 84 -2.31 -5.95 19.03
N LEU A 85 -1.59 -6.33 20.09
CA LEU A 85 -2.09 -7.19 21.18
C LEU A 85 -2.65 -8.53 20.66
N GLY A 86 -1.92 -9.18 19.75
CA GLY A 86 -2.31 -10.48 19.18
C GLY A 86 -3.29 -10.39 18.01
N LYS A 87 -3.69 -9.19 17.59
CA LYS A 87 -4.59 -8.95 16.45
C LYS A 87 -3.80 -8.71 15.17
N ALA A 88 -4.42 -8.89 14.01
CA ALA A 88 -3.76 -8.66 12.72
C ALA A 88 -4.32 -7.43 12.02
N TRP A 89 -3.44 -6.48 11.66
CA TRP A 89 -3.77 -5.42 10.70
C TRP A 89 -3.30 -5.83 9.32
N LEU A 90 -4.25 -6.04 8.41
CA LEU A 90 -4.01 -6.44 7.04
C LEU A 90 -4.56 -5.36 6.10
N GLN A 91 -3.75 -4.91 5.16
CA GLN A 91 -4.23 -4.23 3.96
C GLN A 91 -4.46 -5.26 2.85
N LEU A 92 -5.66 -5.22 2.29
CA LEU A 92 -6.06 -5.98 1.13
C LEU A 92 -6.01 -5.07 -0.10
N SER A 93 -5.50 -5.59 -1.21
CA SER A 93 -5.76 -5.05 -2.54
C SER A 93 -6.46 -6.07 -3.42
N VAL A 94 -7.45 -5.66 -4.18
CA VAL A 94 -8.15 -6.48 -5.18
C VAL A 94 -7.95 -5.84 -6.54
N ALA A 95 -7.59 -6.64 -7.55
CA ALA A 95 -7.44 -6.18 -8.92
C ALA A 95 -8.74 -6.34 -9.72
N ALA A 96 -8.91 -5.50 -10.73
CA ALA A 96 -9.89 -5.71 -11.79
C ALA A 96 -9.19 -5.52 -13.15
N GLY A 97 -9.61 -6.29 -14.16
CA GLY A 97 -8.89 -6.45 -15.42
C GLY A 97 -7.85 -7.58 -15.38
N GLU A 98 -7.66 -8.17 -14.20
CA GLU A 98 -6.95 -9.41 -13.94
C GLU A 98 -7.37 -9.91 -12.56
N ASP A 99 -7.68 -11.19 -12.47
CA ASP A 99 -8.05 -11.87 -11.24
C ASP A 99 -6.84 -11.98 -10.31
N GLY A 100 -6.90 -11.29 -9.16
CA GLY A 100 -5.79 -11.30 -8.21
C GLY A 100 -5.95 -10.43 -6.97
N ILE A 101 -5.18 -10.78 -5.95
CA ILE A 101 -5.15 -10.08 -4.67
C ILE A 101 -3.74 -9.64 -4.29
N GLY A 102 -3.65 -8.65 -3.41
CA GLY A 102 -2.43 -8.34 -2.69
C GLY A 102 -2.73 -8.24 -1.21
N LEU A 103 -1.78 -8.70 -0.41
CA LEU A 103 -1.87 -8.75 1.05
C LEU A 103 -0.67 -8.02 1.61
N ALA A 104 -0.89 -7.04 2.47
CA ALA A 104 0.17 -6.28 3.10
C ALA A 104 0.00 -6.19 4.61
N ILE A 105 1.11 -6.27 5.33
CA ILE A 105 1.17 -6.04 6.77
C ILE A 105 2.20 -4.97 7.11
N PHE A 106 2.04 -4.38 8.30
CA PHE A 106 2.77 -3.19 8.70
C PHE A 106 3.45 -3.37 10.06
N ASN A 107 4.68 -2.87 10.20
CA ASN A 107 5.37 -2.73 11.48
C ASN A 107 6.54 -1.75 11.33
N SER A 108 7.41 -1.68 12.34
CA SER A 108 8.73 -1.07 12.24
C SER A 108 9.54 -1.69 11.10
N ASN A 109 10.33 -0.85 10.44
CA ASN A 109 11.19 -1.21 9.33
C ASN A 109 12.11 -2.38 9.69
N GLN A 110 12.70 -2.40 10.89
CA GLN A 110 13.56 -3.50 11.34
C GLN A 110 12.81 -4.84 11.35
N ARG A 111 11.64 -4.89 12.00
CA ARG A 111 10.89 -6.14 12.16
C ARG A 111 10.35 -6.67 10.84
N ILE A 112 9.93 -5.77 9.96
CA ILE A 112 9.49 -6.13 8.61
C ILE A 112 10.65 -6.67 7.77
N GLN A 113 11.84 -6.05 7.85
CA GLN A 113 13.03 -6.56 7.16
C GLN A 113 13.40 -7.95 7.65
N ASP A 114 13.46 -8.16 8.97
CA ASP A 114 13.85 -9.45 9.54
C ASP A 114 12.90 -10.56 9.09
N ALA A 115 11.59 -10.31 9.16
CA ALA A 115 10.59 -11.27 8.69
C ALA A 115 10.68 -11.50 7.17
N PHE A 116 10.81 -10.44 6.38
CA PHE A 116 10.86 -10.53 4.93
C PHE A 116 12.06 -11.34 4.45
N PHE A 117 13.26 -11.02 4.92
CA PHE A 117 14.46 -11.69 4.45
C PHE A 117 14.63 -13.09 5.03
N ALA A 118 14.10 -13.37 6.23
CA ALA A 118 14.00 -14.74 6.72
C ALA A 118 13.09 -15.59 5.81
N TYR A 119 11.95 -15.03 5.39
CA TYR A 119 11.03 -15.71 4.49
C TYR A 119 11.62 -15.91 3.09
N LEU A 120 12.28 -14.90 2.52
CA LEU A 120 13.01 -15.08 1.26
C LEU A 120 14.08 -16.18 1.37
N THR A 121 14.79 -16.25 2.50
CA THR A 121 15.78 -17.30 2.76
C THR A 121 15.14 -18.68 2.83
N SER A 122 13.96 -18.84 3.46
CA SER A 122 13.26 -20.12 3.49
C SER A 122 12.75 -20.56 2.11
N LEU A 123 12.48 -19.61 1.22
CA LEU A 123 12.16 -19.88 -0.19
C LEU A 123 13.40 -20.14 -1.06
N GLY A 124 14.61 -20.08 -0.50
CA GLY A 124 15.86 -20.20 -1.26
C GLY A 124 16.19 -19.00 -2.15
N ILE A 125 15.59 -17.84 -1.88
CA ILE A 125 15.77 -16.60 -2.65
C ILE A 125 16.91 -15.77 -2.04
N ASP A 126 18.13 -15.97 -2.55
CA ASP A 126 19.32 -15.14 -2.27
C ASP A 126 19.90 -14.52 -3.55
N THR A 127 19.14 -13.59 -4.13
CA THR A 127 19.49 -12.90 -5.37
C THR A 127 20.21 -11.58 -5.10
N GLU A 128 20.83 -11.01 -6.15
CA GLU A 128 21.35 -9.63 -6.09
C GLU A 128 20.25 -8.63 -5.73
N ALA A 129 19.02 -8.84 -6.23
CA ALA A 129 17.83 -8.09 -5.85
C ALA A 129 17.55 -8.12 -4.34
N ALA A 130 17.74 -9.28 -3.68
CA ALA A 130 17.55 -9.41 -2.24
C ALA A 130 18.61 -8.63 -1.46
N ARG A 131 19.87 -8.68 -1.91
CA ARG A 131 20.97 -7.91 -1.33
C ARG A 131 20.79 -6.39 -1.51
N PHE A 132 20.39 -5.96 -2.71
CA PHE A 132 20.03 -4.57 -3.00
C PHE A 132 18.92 -4.09 -2.05
N SER A 133 17.84 -4.87 -1.96
CA SER A 133 16.68 -4.53 -1.13
C SER A 133 17.08 -4.37 0.33
N ARG A 134 17.90 -5.29 0.85
CA ARG A 134 18.41 -5.24 2.22
C ARG A 134 19.25 -3.99 2.46
N ALA A 135 20.17 -3.69 1.55
CA ALA A 135 21.01 -2.50 1.65
C ALA A 135 20.18 -1.21 1.66
N LEU A 136 19.15 -1.12 0.83
CA LEU A 136 18.26 0.06 0.80
C LEU A 136 17.42 0.17 2.07
N CYS A 137 16.85 -0.92 2.58
CA CYS A 137 16.06 -0.85 3.82
C CYS A 137 16.91 -0.42 5.03
N GLN A 138 18.22 -0.73 5.03
CA GLN A 138 19.17 -0.33 6.07
C GLN A 138 19.53 1.16 6.06
N THR A 139 19.21 1.91 4.99
CA THR A 139 19.43 3.37 4.96
C THR A 139 18.32 4.15 5.71
N LEU A 140 17.26 3.46 6.14
CA LEU A 140 16.17 4.02 6.93
C LEU A 140 16.33 3.66 8.41
N SER A 141 15.73 4.48 9.29
CA SER A 141 15.72 4.20 10.73
C SER A 141 15.09 2.82 10.99
N PRO A 142 15.60 2.04 11.96
CA PRO A 142 14.95 0.80 12.41
C PRO A 142 13.49 1.00 12.84
N SER A 143 13.17 2.19 13.37
CA SER A 143 11.83 2.60 13.81
C SER A 143 10.95 3.21 12.71
N ALA A 144 11.46 3.35 11.48
CA ALA A 144 10.70 3.86 10.35
C ALA A 144 9.54 2.92 10.00
N PHE A 145 8.66 3.34 9.11
CA PHE A 145 7.57 2.51 8.64
C PHE A 145 8.10 1.39 7.73
N GLY A 146 7.68 0.16 7.98
CA GLY A 146 7.89 -0.98 7.12
C GLY A 146 6.56 -1.61 6.72
N MET A 147 6.48 -2.06 5.48
CA MET A 147 5.40 -2.90 4.98
C MET A 147 5.97 -4.13 4.27
N LEU A 148 5.47 -5.31 4.64
CA LEU A 148 5.70 -6.57 3.92
C LEU A 148 4.46 -6.87 3.08
N ARG A 149 4.64 -7.17 1.80
CA ARG A 149 3.53 -7.41 0.87
C ARG A 149 3.79 -8.62 -0.03
N ALA A 150 2.73 -9.34 -0.37
CA ALA A 150 2.70 -10.30 -1.47
C ALA A 150 1.53 -9.98 -2.41
N GLU A 151 1.71 -10.22 -3.71
CA GLU A 151 0.63 -10.19 -4.71
C GLU A 151 0.50 -11.57 -5.38
N PHE A 152 -0.74 -12.06 -5.47
CA PHE A 152 -1.11 -13.35 -6.02
C PHE A 152 -2.10 -13.14 -7.16
N PHE A 153 -1.71 -13.53 -8.38
CA PHE A 153 -2.53 -13.43 -9.58
C PHE A 153 -2.69 -14.82 -10.20
N ALA A 154 -3.79 -15.05 -10.93
CA ALA A 154 -4.14 -16.36 -11.48
C ALA A 154 -2.99 -16.98 -12.31
N ASP A 155 -2.43 -16.20 -13.23
CA ASP A 155 -1.48 -16.70 -14.24
C ASP A 155 -0.07 -16.12 -14.08
N GLU A 156 0.22 -15.43 -12.96
CA GLU A 156 1.55 -14.88 -12.67
C GLU A 156 2.20 -15.56 -11.43
N PRO A 157 3.54 -15.67 -11.41
CA PRO A 157 4.27 -16.02 -10.20
C PRO A 157 4.02 -14.98 -9.10
N THR A 158 4.00 -15.44 -7.85
CA THR A 158 3.77 -14.55 -6.71
C THR A 158 4.87 -13.52 -6.59
N ARG A 159 4.46 -12.28 -6.41
CA ARG A 159 5.37 -11.14 -6.25
C ARG A 159 5.47 -10.80 -4.78
N TYR A 160 6.62 -11.10 -4.19
CA TYR A 160 6.96 -10.65 -2.84
C TYR A 160 7.56 -9.25 -2.90
N SER A 161 7.23 -8.41 -1.91
CA SER A 161 7.68 -7.03 -1.86
C SER A 161 7.91 -6.54 -0.44
N ILE A 162 8.88 -5.65 -0.29
CA ILE A 162 9.08 -4.87 0.93
C ILE A 162 8.97 -3.38 0.60
N PHE A 163 8.41 -2.63 1.54
CA PHE A 163 8.27 -1.20 1.44
C PHE A 163 8.79 -0.54 2.72
N PRO A 164 10.03 -0.03 2.72
CA PRO A 164 10.50 0.88 3.74
C PRO A 164 10.06 2.32 3.40
N GLY A 165 9.50 3.04 4.36
CA GLY A 165 8.92 4.36 4.12
C GLY A 165 9.06 5.36 5.24
N TRP A 166 8.89 6.63 4.88
CA TRP A 166 8.98 7.79 5.78
C TRP A 166 7.63 8.21 6.34
N LEU A 167 6.60 7.35 6.24
CA LEU A 167 5.26 7.65 6.74
C LEU A 167 5.26 8.14 8.20
N LEU A 168 6.21 7.66 9.02
CA LEU A 168 6.34 8.04 10.43
C LEU A 168 7.47 9.04 10.72
N ASP A 169 8.16 9.53 9.68
CA ASP A 169 9.26 10.49 9.76
C ASP A 169 8.95 11.72 8.87
N PRO A 170 7.93 12.54 9.23
CA PRO A 170 7.40 13.61 8.38
C PRO A 170 8.41 14.71 8.01
N PHE A 171 9.46 14.89 8.81
CA PHE A 171 10.40 16.01 8.68
C PHE A 171 11.50 15.82 7.64
N ARG A 172 11.58 14.67 6.95
CA ARG A 172 12.71 14.35 6.05
C ARG A 172 12.71 15.12 4.72
N GLY A 173 11.63 15.86 4.42
CA GLY A 173 11.55 16.74 3.24
C GLY A 173 11.74 16.01 1.89
N HIS A 174 12.15 16.74 0.85
CA HIS A 174 12.39 16.18 -0.50
C HIS A 174 13.72 15.42 -0.63
N GLY A 175 14.63 15.56 0.34
CA GLY A 175 15.96 14.94 0.31
C GLY A 175 15.94 13.43 0.54
N GLY A 176 14.84 12.87 1.07
CA GLY A 176 14.78 11.49 1.55
C GLY A 176 15.26 10.43 0.56
N PHE A 177 14.92 10.57 -0.72
CA PHE A 177 15.41 9.67 -1.77
C PHE A 177 16.92 9.82 -2.00
N ALA A 178 17.37 11.02 -2.35
CA ALA A 178 18.78 11.28 -2.66
C ALA A 178 19.73 10.95 -1.49
N GLU A 179 19.35 11.30 -0.26
CA GLU A 179 20.12 10.95 0.94
C GLU A 179 20.26 9.44 1.11
N SER A 180 19.16 8.70 0.95
CA SER A 180 19.15 7.25 1.11
C SER A 180 19.97 6.55 0.01
N LEU A 181 19.82 6.98 -1.24
CA LEU A 181 20.55 6.41 -2.37
C LEU A 181 22.07 6.66 -2.27
N ARG A 182 22.49 7.85 -1.82
CA ARG A 182 23.92 8.16 -1.59
C ARG A 182 24.55 7.35 -0.45
N ALA A 183 23.75 6.96 0.54
CA ALA A 183 24.18 6.16 1.68
C ALA A 183 24.33 4.66 1.35
N LEU A 184 23.93 4.21 0.17
CA LEU A 184 24.13 2.83 -0.27
C LEU A 184 25.63 2.49 -0.39
N PRO A 185 26.02 1.23 -0.11
CA PRO A 185 27.37 0.74 -0.40
C PRO A 185 27.73 0.94 -1.87
N ALA A 186 29.00 1.29 -2.16
CA ALA A 186 29.46 1.61 -3.52
C ALA A 186 29.08 0.54 -4.56
N ALA A 187 29.23 -0.75 -4.21
CA ALA A 187 28.88 -1.88 -5.07
C ALA A 187 27.42 -1.86 -5.58
N VAL A 188 26.50 -1.28 -4.81
CA VAL A 188 25.08 -1.20 -5.14
C VAL A 188 24.70 0.20 -5.65
N ARG A 189 25.32 1.24 -5.07
CA ARG A 189 25.09 2.65 -5.39
C ARG A 189 25.48 3.00 -6.82
N ASP A 190 26.57 2.44 -7.32
CA ASP A 190 27.16 2.89 -8.58
C ASP A 190 26.55 2.17 -9.81
N THR A 191 25.31 1.69 -9.68
CA THR A 191 24.54 1.01 -10.73
C THR A 191 23.71 1.99 -11.58
N PRO A 192 23.36 1.64 -12.85
CA PRO A 192 22.45 2.44 -13.66
C PRO A 192 21.09 2.65 -12.99
N LEU A 193 20.56 1.63 -12.32
CA LEU A 193 19.29 1.67 -11.61
C LEU A 193 19.27 2.78 -10.55
N VAL A 194 20.30 2.88 -9.71
CA VAL A 194 20.38 3.91 -8.66
C VAL A 194 20.54 5.31 -9.25
N ARG A 195 21.38 5.47 -10.28
CA ARG A 195 21.52 6.77 -10.98
C ARG A 195 20.20 7.23 -11.60
N ASN A 196 19.44 6.32 -12.20
CA ASN A 196 18.14 6.65 -12.77
C ASN A 196 17.10 6.92 -11.67
N ALA A 197 17.16 6.21 -10.53
CA ALA A 197 16.33 6.52 -9.37
C ALA A 197 16.58 7.93 -8.82
N GLU A 198 17.84 8.36 -8.71
CA GLU A 198 18.18 9.72 -8.27
C GLU A 198 17.63 10.79 -9.23
N ARG A 199 17.79 10.58 -10.55
CA ARG A 199 17.27 11.49 -11.57
C ARG A 199 15.74 11.54 -11.58
N LEU A 200 15.09 10.38 -11.45
CA LEU A 200 13.64 10.28 -11.37
C LEU A 200 13.10 10.97 -10.10
N ALA A 201 13.78 10.82 -8.95
CA ALA A 201 13.45 11.53 -7.73
C ALA A 201 13.54 13.06 -7.91
N ALA A 202 14.55 13.54 -8.64
CA ALA A 202 14.67 14.96 -8.96
C ALA A 202 13.51 15.49 -9.83
N MET A 203 13.00 14.67 -10.77
CA MET A 203 11.85 15.04 -11.61
C MET A 203 10.52 15.13 -10.83
N GLN A 204 10.43 14.47 -9.67
CA GLN A 204 9.26 14.46 -8.81
C GLN A 204 9.15 15.72 -7.93
N ALA A 205 10.28 16.40 -7.68
CA ALA A 205 10.32 17.63 -6.89
C ALA A 205 10.01 18.89 -7.73
N PRO A 206 9.45 19.95 -7.13
CA PRO A 206 9.13 20.10 -5.70
C PRO A 206 7.68 19.71 -5.33
N ASP A 207 6.90 19.17 -6.27
CA ASP A 207 5.46 19.01 -6.07
C ASP A 207 5.08 17.67 -5.41
N LEU A 208 5.89 16.63 -5.62
CA LEU A 208 5.66 15.28 -5.11
C LEU A 208 6.67 14.94 -4.01
N TYR A 209 6.15 14.59 -2.84
CA TYR A 209 6.95 14.38 -1.64
C TYR A 209 7.34 12.91 -1.47
N PRO A 210 8.60 12.58 -1.15
CA PRO A 210 9.01 11.20 -0.87
C PRO A 210 8.15 10.53 0.20
N TYR A 211 7.66 9.33 -0.09
CA TYR A 211 6.82 8.54 0.81
C TYR A 211 7.49 7.21 1.19
N GLY A 212 8.17 6.56 0.25
CA GLY A 212 8.99 5.38 0.51
C GLY A 212 9.46 4.70 -0.77
N TYR A 213 10.07 3.53 -0.62
CA TYR A 213 10.47 2.67 -1.72
C TYR A 213 9.55 1.46 -1.78
N GLY A 214 9.17 0.99 -2.96
CA GLY A 214 8.67 -0.37 -3.14
C GLY A 214 9.73 -1.19 -3.84
N LEU A 215 10.05 -2.34 -3.27
CA LEU A 215 11.05 -3.27 -3.79
C LEU A 215 10.33 -4.58 -4.04
N SER A 216 10.13 -4.93 -5.30
CA SER A 216 9.39 -6.12 -5.70
C SER A 216 10.30 -7.10 -6.44
N PHE A 217 10.15 -8.39 -6.20
CA PHE A 217 10.87 -9.44 -6.91
C PHE A 217 10.05 -9.89 -8.12
N THR A 218 10.67 -9.88 -9.29
CA THR A 218 10.02 -10.40 -10.51
C THR A 218 10.29 -11.89 -10.65
N ALA A 219 9.49 -12.57 -11.47
CA ALA A 219 9.66 -13.99 -11.77
C ALA A 219 11.04 -14.36 -12.34
N GLY A 220 11.71 -13.40 -12.99
CA GLY A 220 13.07 -13.57 -13.55
C GLY A 220 14.19 -13.40 -12.52
N GLY A 221 13.87 -13.11 -11.25
CA GLY A 221 14.87 -12.84 -10.21
C GLY A 221 15.34 -11.37 -10.16
N ASP A 222 14.88 -10.53 -11.10
CA ASP A 222 15.19 -9.10 -11.13
C ASP A 222 14.40 -8.32 -10.08
N ILE A 223 14.96 -7.19 -9.66
CA ILE A 223 14.28 -6.23 -8.81
C ILE A 223 13.50 -5.22 -9.63
N GLU A 224 12.28 -4.97 -9.20
CA GLU A 224 11.53 -3.80 -9.59
C GLU A 224 11.53 -2.79 -8.45
N LEU A 225 12.32 -1.73 -8.63
CA LEU A 225 12.37 -0.59 -7.72
C LEU A 225 11.26 0.41 -8.09
N LYS A 226 10.50 0.86 -7.10
CA LYS A 226 9.50 1.93 -7.23
C LYS A 226 9.79 3.04 -6.25
N LEU A 227 9.74 4.28 -6.73
CA LEU A 227 9.72 5.47 -5.89
C LEU A 227 8.25 5.81 -5.61
N TYR A 228 7.85 5.77 -4.34
CA TYR A 228 6.53 6.22 -3.93
C TYR A 228 6.62 7.64 -3.42
N THR A 229 5.81 8.50 -4.01
CA THR A 229 5.62 9.88 -3.55
C THR A 229 4.17 10.13 -3.20
N THR A 230 3.92 11.19 -2.45
CA THR A 230 2.58 11.66 -2.12
C THR A 230 2.47 13.15 -2.39
N ARG A 231 1.25 13.59 -2.68
CA ARG A 231 0.90 15.02 -2.71
C ARG A 231 -0.46 15.22 -2.06
N TYR A 232 -0.51 16.21 -1.18
CA TYR A 232 -1.73 16.73 -0.59
C TYR A 232 -1.84 18.19 -1.00
N ASP A 233 -2.82 18.50 -1.83
CA ASP A 233 -3.12 19.87 -2.20
C ASP A 233 -4.61 19.97 -2.53
N LYS A 234 -5.34 20.88 -1.89
CA LYS A 234 -6.77 21.05 -2.18
C LYS A 234 -7.01 22.11 -3.26
N GLN A 235 -6.00 22.92 -3.56
CA GLN A 235 -6.14 24.10 -4.42
C GLN A 235 -5.77 23.79 -5.86
N THR A 236 -4.75 22.96 -6.09
CA THR A 236 -4.27 22.67 -7.45
C THR A 236 -4.25 21.18 -7.75
N SER A 237 -4.60 20.82 -8.99
CA SER A 237 -4.52 19.43 -9.46
C SER A 237 -3.05 18.97 -9.54
N PRO A 238 -2.72 17.75 -9.07
CA PRO A 238 -1.38 17.18 -9.23
C PRO A 238 -1.01 16.96 -10.70
N LEU A 239 -1.98 16.95 -11.61
CA LEU A 239 -1.76 16.82 -13.05
C LEU A 239 -1.97 18.14 -13.81
N GLY A 240 -2.09 19.26 -13.08
CA GLY A 240 -2.20 20.59 -13.65
C GLY A 240 -1.02 20.95 -14.57
N GLU A 241 -1.21 22.00 -15.37
CA GLU A 241 -0.17 22.50 -16.25
C GLU A 241 1.10 22.83 -15.47
N GLY A 242 2.27 22.44 -16.00
CA GLY A 242 3.55 22.65 -15.33
C GLY A 242 3.80 21.80 -14.07
N SER A 243 2.92 20.87 -13.70
CA SER A 243 3.15 19.98 -12.55
C SER A 243 4.21 18.90 -12.81
N CYS A 244 4.86 18.44 -11.75
CA CYS A 244 5.82 17.33 -11.81
C CYS A 244 5.18 16.04 -12.37
N LEU A 245 3.97 15.69 -11.94
CA LEU A 245 3.29 14.47 -12.41
C LEU A 245 2.99 14.52 -13.90
N ARG A 246 2.56 15.69 -14.41
CA ARG A 246 2.30 15.88 -15.84
C ARG A 246 3.58 15.70 -16.66
N ARG A 247 4.69 16.27 -16.19
CA ARG A 247 6.02 16.08 -16.83
C ARG A 247 6.47 14.63 -16.79
N LEU A 248 6.25 13.92 -15.68
CA LEU A 248 6.60 12.50 -15.57
C LEU A 248 5.84 11.66 -16.59
N ILE A 249 4.52 11.84 -16.72
CA ILE A 249 3.71 11.11 -17.71
C ILE A 249 4.14 11.48 -19.14
N ALA A 250 4.40 12.77 -19.41
CA ALA A 250 4.88 13.19 -20.72
C ALA A 250 6.26 12.60 -21.07
N ALA A 251 7.18 12.50 -20.09
CA ALA A 251 8.50 11.92 -20.29
C ALA A 251 8.48 10.43 -20.66
N MET A 252 7.39 9.72 -20.37
CA MET A 252 7.18 8.33 -20.78
C MET A 252 6.82 8.20 -22.27
N GLY A 253 6.62 9.31 -22.99
CA GLY A 253 6.23 9.30 -24.40
C GLY A 253 4.75 8.98 -24.64
N VAL A 254 3.88 9.24 -23.65
CA VAL A 254 2.44 8.98 -23.78
C VAL A 254 1.83 9.83 -24.91
N PRO A 255 1.07 9.23 -25.85
CA PRO A 255 0.40 9.97 -26.92
C PRO A 255 -0.53 11.07 -26.40
N ALA A 256 -0.63 12.20 -27.11
CA ALA A 256 -1.44 13.33 -26.67
C ALA A 256 -2.93 12.99 -26.43
N ALA A 257 -3.47 12.05 -27.21
CA ALA A 257 -4.84 11.55 -27.01
C ALA A 257 -5.00 10.81 -25.68
N GLU A 258 -4.05 9.93 -25.34
CA GLU A 258 -4.04 9.22 -24.07
C GLU A 258 -3.74 10.17 -22.90
N MET A 259 -2.90 11.19 -23.09
CA MET A 259 -2.67 12.21 -22.08
C MET A 259 -3.95 12.97 -21.71
N ARG A 260 -4.80 13.31 -22.69
CA ARG A 260 -6.13 13.90 -22.43
C ARG A 260 -7.04 12.95 -21.67
N ARG A 261 -7.00 11.66 -22.01
CA ARG A 261 -7.81 10.63 -21.34
C ARG A 261 -7.36 10.41 -19.88
N ILE A 262 -6.05 10.38 -19.63
CA ILE A 262 -5.47 10.35 -18.28
C ILE A 262 -5.88 11.58 -17.49
N GLN A 263 -5.84 12.77 -18.10
CA GLN A 263 -6.28 14.01 -17.46
C GLN A 263 -7.76 13.97 -17.07
N ALA A 264 -8.63 13.57 -18.00
CA ALA A 264 -10.07 13.50 -17.73
C ALA A 264 -10.40 12.49 -16.60
N LEU A 265 -9.79 11.30 -16.61
CA LEU A 265 -9.91 10.35 -15.50
C LEU A 265 -9.39 10.96 -14.20
N HIS A 266 -8.23 11.61 -14.25
CA HIS A 266 -7.62 12.24 -13.09
C HIS A 266 -8.53 13.29 -12.47
N ASP A 267 -9.07 14.21 -13.26
CA ASP A 267 -9.92 15.30 -12.77
C ASP A 267 -11.19 14.75 -12.10
N ARG A 268 -11.79 13.71 -12.68
CA ARG A 268 -12.95 13.01 -12.12
C ARG A 268 -12.63 12.36 -10.77
N MET A 269 -11.52 11.63 -10.69
CA MET A 269 -11.13 10.92 -9.48
C MET A 269 -10.63 11.89 -8.40
N TRP A 270 -9.91 12.92 -8.80
CA TRP A 270 -9.44 13.98 -7.92
C TRP A 270 -10.60 14.75 -7.31
N GLU A 271 -11.63 15.05 -8.10
CA GLU A 271 -12.77 15.80 -7.58
C GLU A 271 -13.47 15.04 -6.44
N THR A 272 -13.48 13.72 -6.52
CA THR A 272 -14.30 12.87 -5.66
C THR A 272 -13.52 12.13 -4.57
N CYS A 273 -12.19 12.22 -4.58
CA CYS A 273 -11.35 11.63 -3.53
C CYS A 273 -11.49 12.42 -2.21
N GLY A 274 -11.77 11.69 -1.12
CA GLY A 274 -12.18 12.31 0.15
C GLY A 274 -11.11 13.17 0.83
N THR A 275 -9.85 13.06 0.43
CA THR A 275 -8.73 13.82 1.02
C THR A 275 -8.00 14.76 0.07
N LYS A 276 -8.37 14.82 -1.22
CA LYS A 276 -7.59 15.53 -2.25
C LYS A 276 -6.10 15.22 -2.10
N ALA A 277 -5.82 13.91 -2.05
CA ALA A 277 -4.49 13.36 -1.86
C ALA A 277 -4.26 12.23 -2.87
N ILE A 278 -3.07 12.23 -3.45
CA ILE A 278 -2.64 11.19 -4.38
C ILE A 278 -1.29 10.65 -3.93
N GLN A 279 -1.17 9.33 -3.96
CA GLN A 279 0.12 8.66 -3.93
C GLN A 279 0.49 8.26 -5.36
N VAL A 280 1.74 8.50 -5.75
CA VAL A 280 2.26 8.15 -7.06
C VAL A 280 3.39 7.17 -6.87
N SER A 281 3.25 5.98 -7.43
CA SER A 281 4.34 5.01 -7.56
C SER A 281 4.97 5.15 -8.93
N ALA A 282 6.28 5.36 -9.00
CA ALA A 282 7.02 5.39 -10.26
C ALA A 282 8.03 4.24 -10.32
N ALA A 283 7.86 3.31 -11.28
CA ALA A 283 8.81 2.24 -11.49
C ALA A 283 10.09 2.79 -12.12
N VAL A 284 11.23 2.47 -11.52
CA VAL A 284 12.55 2.88 -11.98
C VAL A 284 13.05 1.90 -13.03
N SER A 285 13.56 2.44 -14.14
CA SER A 285 14.22 1.68 -15.19
C SER A 285 15.74 1.73 -15.01
N ASP A 286 16.44 0.66 -15.33
CA ASP A 286 17.91 0.65 -15.47
C ASP A 286 18.37 1.19 -16.83
N ARG A 287 17.49 1.22 -17.83
CA ARG A 287 17.80 1.62 -19.22
C ARG A 287 17.56 3.10 -19.49
N GLN A 288 16.62 3.72 -18.79
CA GLN A 288 16.20 5.09 -19.04
C GLN A 288 15.81 5.83 -17.75
N VAL A 289 15.79 7.16 -17.82
CA VAL A 289 15.42 8.01 -16.68
C VAL A 289 13.90 8.10 -16.53
N ALA A 290 13.16 8.07 -17.65
CA ALA A 290 11.70 8.07 -17.62
C ALA A 290 11.18 6.80 -16.93
N PRO A 291 10.12 6.89 -16.11
CA PRO A 291 9.60 5.71 -15.44
C PRO A 291 8.97 4.75 -16.45
N ASP A 292 9.16 3.44 -16.26
CA ASP A 292 8.53 2.44 -17.16
C ASP A 292 7.00 2.43 -17.00
N ARG A 293 6.56 2.65 -15.76
CA ARG A 293 5.15 2.80 -15.40
C ARG A 293 4.95 3.67 -14.19
N LEU A 294 3.78 4.31 -14.14
CA LEU A 294 3.27 5.00 -12.98
C LEU A 294 2.02 4.28 -12.45
N ALA A 295 1.78 4.34 -11.15
CA ALA A 295 0.48 4.08 -10.57
C ALA A 295 -0.03 5.33 -9.85
N LEU A 296 -1.23 5.77 -10.22
CA LEU A 296 -1.94 6.89 -9.62
C LEU A 296 -2.90 6.35 -8.57
N LEU A 297 -2.59 6.56 -7.29
CA LEU A 297 -3.34 6.02 -6.15
C LEU A 297 -4.15 7.13 -5.47
N TYR A 298 -5.45 7.18 -5.78
CA TYR A 298 -6.38 8.18 -5.25
C TYR A 298 -6.88 7.78 -3.87
N CYS A 299 -6.70 8.65 -2.87
CA CYS A 299 -7.01 8.33 -1.48
C CYS A 299 -8.45 8.67 -1.10
N GLY A 300 -9.21 7.68 -0.60
CA GLY A 300 -10.62 7.87 -0.23
C GLY A 300 -11.55 7.99 -1.43
N ALA A 301 -11.30 7.20 -2.48
CA ALA A 301 -12.05 7.23 -3.73
C ALA A 301 -13.46 6.65 -3.53
N ASP A 302 -14.46 7.39 -4.02
CA ASP A 302 -15.87 7.01 -3.96
C ASP A 302 -16.19 5.85 -4.91
N LEU A 303 -16.77 4.77 -4.40
CA LEU A 303 -16.96 3.55 -5.18
C LEU A 303 -18.02 3.72 -6.29
N GLU A 304 -19.08 4.49 -6.07
CA GLU A 304 -20.09 4.76 -7.10
C GLU A 304 -19.51 5.61 -8.23
N VAL A 305 -18.76 6.66 -7.88
CA VAL A 305 -18.07 7.49 -8.88
C VAL A 305 -17.05 6.66 -9.64
N THR A 306 -16.32 5.78 -8.95
CA THR A 306 -15.34 4.89 -9.56
C THR A 306 -16.01 3.97 -10.59
N LYS A 307 -17.16 3.36 -10.27
CA LYS A 307 -17.93 2.55 -11.21
C LYS A 307 -18.32 3.34 -12.45
N ALA A 308 -18.80 4.57 -12.28
CA ALA A 308 -19.16 5.43 -13.40
C ALA A 308 -17.92 5.76 -14.26
N ALA A 309 -16.80 6.14 -13.65
CA ALA A 309 -15.57 6.47 -14.35
C ALA A 309 -15.02 5.27 -15.14
N VAL A 310 -15.01 4.06 -14.55
CA VAL A 310 -14.50 2.88 -15.25
C VAL A 310 -15.31 2.55 -16.51
N ARG A 311 -16.64 2.73 -16.45
CA ARG A 311 -17.52 2.56 -17.63
C ARG A 311 -17.24 3.64 -18.68
N GLU A 312 -17.21 4.90 -18.26
CA GLU A 312 -16.96 6.05 -19.15
C GLU A 312 -15.62 5.95 -19.87
N PHE A 313 -14.56 5.61 -19.14
CA PHE A 313 -13.22 5.51 -19.68
C PHE A 313 -12.89 4.13 -20.27
N GLY A 314 -13.83 3.19 -20.30
CA GLY A 314 -13.64 1.86 -20.92
C GLY A 314 -12.44 1.09 -20.36
N LEU A 315 -12.20 1.17 -19.05
CA LEU A 315 -10.99 0.60 -18.44
C LEU A 315 -11.08 -0.92 -18.33
N VAL A 316 -12.23 -1.45 -17.87
CA VAL A 316 -12.49 -2.89 -17.65
C VAL A 316 -14.00 -3.19 -17.63
N PRO A 317 -14.52 -4.14 -18.42
CA PRO A 317 -15.94 -4.51 -18.38
C PRO A 317 -16.44 -5.05 -17.03
N GLU A 318 -15.65 -5.92 -16.38
CA GLU A 318 -16.00 -6.59 -15.12
C GLU A 318 -15.74 -5.75 -13.85
N ALA A 319 -15.08 -4.61 -13.98
CA ALA A 319 -14.67 -3.80 -12.83
C ALA A 319 -15.83 -3.35 -11.94
N ALA A 320 -17.02 -3.12 -12.50
CA ALA A 320 -18.18 -2.75 -11.70
C ALA A 320 -18.55 -3.83 -10.67
N ALA A 321 -18.56 -5.11 -11.10
CA ALA A 321 -18.85 -6.23 -10.22
C ALA A 321 -17.77 -6.40 -9.15
N VAL A 322 -16.49 -6.20 -9.52
CA VAL A 322 -15.38 -6.22 -8.56
C VAL A 322 -15.50 -5.09 -7.53
N ILE A 323 -15.88 -3.88 -7.95
CA ILE A 323 -16.11 -2.75 -7.03
C ILE A 323 -17.26 -3.06 -6.06
N ASP A 324 -18.36 -3.62 -6.56
CA ASP A 324 -19.52 -3.97 -5.72
C ASP A 324 -19.17 -5.06 -4.69
N ALA A 325 -18.51 -6.13 -5.12
CA ALA A 325 -18.03 -7.19 -4.23
C ALA A 325 -17.05 -6.65 -3.18
N PHE A 326 -16.11 -5.80 -3.61
CA PHE A 326 -15.15 -5.15 -2.72
C PHE A 326 -15.84 -4.27 -1.68
N GLY A 327 -16.77 -3.39 -2.10
CA GLY A 327 -17.50 -2.50 -1.20
C GLY A 327 -18.35 -3.26 -0.20
N ALA A 328 -19.03 -4.32 -0.63
CA ALA A 328 -19.83 -5.18 0.23
C ALA A 328 -18.97 -5.91 1.28
N ARG A 329 -17.83 -6.48 0.85
CA ARG A 329 -16.91 -7.23 1.73
C ARG A 329 -16.21 -6.32 2.72
N MET A 330 -15.67 -5.20 2.24
CA MET A 330 -14.97 -4.23 3.09
C MET A 330 -15.95 -3.36 3.91
N LYS A 331 -17.25 -3.43 3.62
CA LYS A 331 -18.32 -2.61 4.21
C LYS A 331 -18.02 -1.11 4.09
N VAL A 332 -17.58 -0.69 2.90
CA VAL A 332 -17.21 0.70 2.62
C VAL A 332 -17.90 1.25 1.39
N ASP A 333 -18.18 2.56 1.44
CA ASP A 333 -18.63 3.40 0.33
C ASP A 333 -17.45 4.01 -0.45
N ARG A 334 -16.25 3.95 0.15
CA ARG A 334 -15.02 4.57 -0.34
C ARG A 334 -13.82 3.70 -0.02
N ALA A 335 -13.02 3.38 -1.04
CA ALA A 335 -11.78 2.64 -0.85
C ALA A 335 -10.70 3.51 -0.18
N MET A 336 -9.81 2.89 0.60
CA MET A 336 -8.61 3.54 1.13
C MET A 336 -7.78 4.16 0.01
N TYR A 337 -7.46 3.34 -1.01
CA TYR A 337 -6.87 3.80 -2.26
C TYR A 337 -7.57 3.15 -3.44
N LEU A 338 -7.60 3.87 -4.56
CA LEU A 338 -7.90 3.34 -5.88
C LEU A 338 -6.72 3.64 -6.79
N GLY A 339 -6.14 2.59 -7.37
CA GLY A 339 -4.96 2.64 -8.23
C GLY A 339 -5.28 2.48 -9.70
N PHE A 340 -4.79 3.40 -10.54
CA PHE A 340 -4.76 3.25 -11.99
C PHE A 340 -3.32 3.24 -12.51
N GLY A 341 -3.00 2.29 -13.37
CA GLY A 341 -1.69 2.23 -14.03
C GLY A 341 -1.62 3.18 -15.23
N VAL A 342 -0.45 3.76 -15.45
CA VAL A 342 -0.09 4.53 -16.65
C VAL A 342 1.22 3.98 -17.19
N SER A 343 1.30 3.76 -18.50
CA SER A 343 2.51 3.35 -19.23
C SER A 343 2.68 4.24 -20.46
N ALA A 344 3.75 4.03 -21.25
CA ALA A 344 3.92 4.70 -22.54
C ALA A 344 2.71 4.49 -23.48
N ALA A 345 1.97 3.37 -23.33
CA ALA A 345 0.76 3.08 -24.09
C ALA A 345 -0.49 3.83 -23.59
N GLY A 346 -0.40 4.60 -22.51
CA GLY A 346 -1.53 5.30 -21.89
C GLY A 346 -2.07 4.59 -20.64
N LEU A 347 -3.39 4.69 -20.42
CA LEU A 347 -4.05 4.09 -19.26
C LEU A 347 -4.00 2.56 -19.32
N SER A 348 -3.63 1.95 -18.20
CA SER A 348 -3.72 0.51 -18.01
C SER A 348 -5.18 0.06 -18.00
N LYS A 349 -5.43 -1.12 -18.57
CA LYS A 349 -6.68 -1.86 -18.40
C LYS A 349 -6.78 -2.57 -17.04
N ARG A 350 -5.84 -2.34 -16.12
CA ARG A 350 -5.91 -2.89 -14.77
C ARG A 350 -6.11 -1.76 -13.77
N MET A 351 -7.03 -1.96 -12.83
CA MET A 351 -7.19 -1.11 -11.65
C MET A 351 -7.03 -1.94 -10.37
N LYS A 352 -6.68 -1.28 -9.27
CA LYS A 352 -6.58 -1.92 -7.96
C LYS A 352 -7.35 -1.13 -6.91
N LEU A 353 -8.17 -1.81 -6.14
CA LEU A 353 -8.88 -1.28 -4.97
C LEU A 353 -8.13 -1.71 -3.73
N TYR A 354 -7.91 -0.79 -2.80
CA TYR A 354 -7.20 -1.05 -1.55
C TYR A 354 -8.08 -0.66 -0.38
N ASP A 355 -8.08 -1.49 0.66
CA ASP A 355 -8.58 -1.13 1.98
C ASP A 355 -7.93 -2.01 3.05
N ALA A 356 -8.20 -1.76 4.33
CA ALA A 356 -7.60 -2.51 5.41
C ALA A 356 -8.62 -2.93 6.46
N ALA A 357 -8.35 -4.10 7.03
CA ALA A 357 -9.14 -4.70 8.09
C ALA A 357 -8.24 -5.07 9.27
N PHE A 358 -8.87 -5.12 10.43
CA PHE A 358 -8.26 -5.48 11.68
C PHE A 358 -8.94 -6.74 12.23
N PHE A 359 -8.21 -7.84 12.26
CA PHE A 359 -8.73 -9.15 12.64
C PHE A 359 -8.42 -9.44 14.10
N ARG A 360 -9.46 -9.78 14.88
CA ARG A 360 -9.29 -10.23 16.27
C ARG A 360 -8.72 -11.63 16.35
N ASP A 361 -9.06 -12.47 15.38
CA ASP A 361 -8.53 -13.81 15.20
C ASP A 361 -7.67 -13.83 13.92
N ALA A 362 -6.36 -13.94 14.12
CA ALA A 362 -5.36 -13.98 13.06
C ALA A 362 -5.14 -15.39 12.48
N SER A 363 -5.95 -16.38 12.87
CA SER A 363 -5.82 -17.76 12.39
C SER A 363 -5.96 -17.86 10.87
N THR A 364 -5.06 -18.61 10.26
CA THR A 364 -5.00 -18.93 8.82
C THR A 364 -5.47 -20.36 8.51
N SER A 365 -5.84 -21.16 9.53
CA SER A 365 -6.07 -22.61 9.39
C SER A 365 -7.08 -22.97 8.30
N VAL A 366 -8.18 -22.22 8.24
CA VAL A 366 -9.30 -22.48 7.31
C VAL A 366 -9.06 -22.05 5.85
N LEU A 367 -7.85 -21.57 5.52
CA LEU A 367 -7.48 -21.21 4.13
C LEU A 367 -7.39 -22.44 3.22
N THR A 368 -6.83 -23.53 3.74
CA THR A 368 -6.53 -24.75 2.97
C THR A 368 -7.45 -25.92 3.31
N ASP A 369 -8.22 -25.85 4.38
CA ASP A 369 -9.07 -26.96 4.80
C ASP A 369 -10.30 -27.11 3.90
N ASP A 370 -10.51 -28.27 3.28
CA ASP A 370 -11.79 -28.66 2.65
C ASP A 370 -12.91 -28.96 3.68
N ALA A 371 -12.76 -28.51 4.92
CA ALA A 371 -13.73 -28.76 5.97
C ALA A 371 -14.98 -27.86 5.81
N ALA A 372 -15.95 -28.39 5.06
CA ALA A 372 -17.35 -28.16 5.33
C ALA A 372 -17.64 -28.45 6.81
N ALA A 373 -17.73 -27.39 7.62
CA ALA A 373 -18.43 -27.45 8.90
C ALA A 373 -19.16 -26.12 9.10
N PRO A 374 -20.51 -26.11 9.14
CA PRO A 374 -21.23 -24.94 9.59
C PRO A 374 -20.85 -24.71 11.04
N VAL A 375 -20.31 -23.53 11.36
CA VAL A 375 -20.21 -23.11 12.75
C VAL A 375 -21.64 -23.00 13.25
N ALA A 376 -22.01 -23.91 14.16
CA ALA A 376 -23.29 -23.89 14.82
C ALA A 376 -23.52 -22.48 15.41
N SER A 377 -24.61 -21.86 14.96
CA SER A 377 -25.20 -20.70 15.60
C SER A 377 -25.55 -21.08 17.04
N SER A 378 -24.67 -20.81 18.00
CA SER A 378 -25.09 -20.59 19.38
C SER A 378 -25.29 -19.10 19.57
N SER A 379 -26.47 -18.64 19.15
CA SER A 379 -27.03 -17.36 19.56
C SER A 379 -27.23 -17.36 21.08
N ALA A 380 -26.38 -16.63 21.77
CA ALA A 380 -26.79 -15.86 22.94
C ALA A 380 -26.39 -14.41 22.66
N PRO A 381 -27.29 -13.42 22.78
CA PRO A 381 -26.92 -12.03 22.63
C PRO A 381 -26.02 -11.65 23.80
N ARG A 382 -24.71 -11.82 23.63
CA ARG A 382 -23.74 -11.14 24.49
C ARG A 382 -23.79 -9.67 24.10
N ALA A 383 -24.08 -8.85 25.11
CA ALA A 383 -24.01 -7.40 25.02
C ALA A 383 -22.77 -6.98 24.22
N VAL A 384 -22.94 -5.99 23.35
CA VAL A 384 -21.88 -5.33 22.59
C VAL A 384 -20.82 -4.84 23.58
N GLU A 385 -19.85 -5.70 23.88
CA GLU A 385 -18.68 -5.30 24.61
C GLU A 385 -17.81 -4.56 23.60
N GLN A 386 -17.83 -3.23 23.71
CA GLN A 386 -17.02 -2.34 22.90
C GLN A 386 -15.59 -2.89 22.92
N ALA A 387 -15.09 -3.31 21.75
CA ALA A 387 -13.66 -3.55 21.59
C ALA A 387 -12.89 -2.36 22.16
N PRO A 388 -11.66 -2.56 22.68
CA PRO A 388 -10.83 -1.46 23.11
C PRO A 388 -10.83 -0.45 21.99
N ARG A 389 -11.44 0.69 22.29
CA ARG A 389 -11.44 1.86 21.43
C ARG A 389 -10.00 2.05 20.96
N PRO A 390 -9.74 2.36 19.67
CA PRO A 390 -8.45 2.95 19.34
C PRO A 390 -8.22 4.07 20.35
N PHE A 391 -6.96 4.31 20.75
CA PHE A 391 -6.52 5.29 21.76
C PHE A 391 -7.35 6.60 21.79
N LEU A 392 -7.93 6.97 20.65
CA LEU A 392 -8.92 8.02 20.39
C LEU A 392 -10.24 8.03 21.17
N ALA A 393 -10.78 6.93 21.74
CA ALA A 393 -12.07 6.99 22.46
C ALA A 393 -12.01 6.77 23.98
N SER A 394 -10.83 6.55 24.58
CA SER A 394 -10.64 6.68 26.03
C SER A 394 -10.45 8.14 26.50
N LEU A 395 -10.17 9.07 25.58
CA LEU A 395 -9.92 10.49 25.91
C LEU A 395 -11.17 11.39 25.90
N ARG A 396 -12.31 10.91 25.39
CA ARG A 396 -13.59 11.67 25.41
C ARG A 396 -14.45 11.47 26.66
N ALA A 397 -14.06 10.58 27.58
CA ALA A 397 -14.84 10.28 28.79
C ALA A 397 -14.36 11.02 30.06
N ARG A 398 -13.53 12.07 29.93
CA ARG A 398 -13.08 12.92 31.05
C ARG A 398 -13.29 14.43 30.83
N ARG A 399 -14.29 14.80 30.05
CA ARG A 399 -14.78 16.19 29.96
C ARG A 399 -16.31 16.18 29.83
N SER A 400 -16.93 15.90 30.96
CA SER A 400 -18.28 16.33 31.33
C SER A 400 -18.30 16.39 32.85
#